data_AF-A0A7J8PLQ6-F1
#
_entry.id   AF-A0A7J8PLQ6-F1
#
_cell.length_a   1.000
_cell.length_b   1.000
_cell.length_c   1.000
_cell.angle_alpha   90.00
_cell.angle_beta   90.00
_cell.angle_gamma   90.00
#
_symmetry.space_group_name_H-M   'P 1'
#
loop_
_entity.id
_entity.type
_entity.pdbx_description
1 polymer ?
#
loop_
_entity_poly.entity_id
_entity_poly.type
_entity_poly.pdbx_seq_one_letter_code
_entity_poly.pdbx_strand_id
1 'polypeptide(L)'
;MEVGYVDYQNATFPLGLDDQSQTLSVSMTATIDMMGNLVLGSSRQFAGFSTEVDDSIVLHIWKRAGEFFPKLKEPSLTDFIKNRKVRVGLRPYMPDGKPVIGNVPGLSNLFLATGHEGGGLSMALGTAEMVVDMVLGNTTYVDSSPFAAEGRCC
;
A
#
# COMPACT_ATOMS: atom_id res chain seq x y z
N MET A 1 -6.33 -8.21 -3.65
CA MET A 1 -5.75 -7.12 -4.45
C MET A 1 -6.92 -6.31 -4.98
N GLU A 2 -6.99 -5.01 -4.71
CA GLU A 2 -8.11 -4.22 -5.25
C GLU A 2 -8.07 -4.21 -6.78
N VAL A 3 -9.25 -4.25 -7.41
CA VAL A 3 -9.44 -4.42 -8.86
C VAL A 3 -8.70 -3.34 -9.68
N GLY A 4 -8.36 -2.20 -9.07
CA GLY A 4 -7.56 -1.13 -9.68
C GLY A 4 -6.11 -1.51 -10.04
N TYR A 5 -5.62 -2.69 -9.68
CA TYR A 5 -4.31 -3.19 -10.12
C TYR A 5 -4.35 -4.04 -11.40
N VAL A 6 -5.53 -4.57 -11.77
CA VAL A 6 -5.65 -5.59 -12.83
C VAL A 6 -5.38 -5.00 -14.23
N ASP A 7 -5.65 -3.70 -14.41
CA ASP A 7 -5.49 -3.03 -15.69
C ASP A 7 -4.12 -2.34 -15.89
N TYR A 8 -3.25 -2.30 -14.87
CA TYR A 8 -1.95 -1.61 -14.99
C TYR A 8 -0.94 -2.39 -15.84
N GLN A 9 -0.98 -3.72 -15.86
CA GLN A 9 -0.04 -4.52 -16.67
C GLN A 9 -0.22 -4.33 -18.18
N ASN A 10 -1.35 -3.78 -18.63
CA ASN A 10 -1.64 -3.51 -20.05
C ASN A 10 -1.52 -2.02 -20.42
N ALA A 11 -1.13 -1.14 -19.50
CA ALA A 11 -0.88 0.27 -19.80
C ALA A 11 0.50 0.42 -20.47
N THR A 12 0.61 0.03 -21.73
CA THR A 12 1.69 0.50 -22.60
C THR A 12 1.43 1.98 -22.86
N PHE A 13 2.03 2.87 -22.06
CA PHE A 13 1.97 4.29 -22.35
C PHE A 13 2.72 4.54 -23.66
N PRO A 14 2.07 5.10 -24.70
CA PRO A 14 2.81 5.69 -25.80
C PRO A 14 3.74 6.74 -25.18
N LEU A 15 5.05 6.63 -25.42
CA LEU A 15 6.00 7.70 -25.13
C LEU A 15 5.46 8.99 -25.77
N GLY A 16 4.85 9.87 -24.97
CA GLY A 16 4.32 11.14 -25.45
C GLY A 16 2.91 11.55 -25.02
N LEU A 17 2.24 10.86 -24.08
CA LEU A 17 0.98 11.36 -23.49
C LEU A 17 1.17 11.67 -22.00
N ASP A 18 1.33 12.97 -21.73
CA ASP A 18 1.42 13.60 -20.41
C ASP A 18 0.04 13.66 -19.72
N ASP A 19 -0.70 12.54 -19.71
CA ASP A 19 -1.96 12.45 -18.97
C ASP A 19 -1.67 11.96 -17.56
N GLN A 20 -1.19 12.89 -16.72
CA GLN A 20 -1.06 12.74 -15.27
C GLN A 20 -2.44 12.66 -14.58
N SER A 21 -3.36 11.86 -15.10
CA SER A 21 -4.53 11.47 -14.31
C SER A 21 -4.01 10.57 -13.19
N GLN A 22 -3.80 11.16 -12.02
CA GLN A 22 -3.48 10.42 -10.80
C GLN A 22 -4.63 9.44 -10.58
N THR A 23 -4.42 8.15 -10.87
CA THR A 23 -5.41 7.10 -10.69
C THR A 23 -5.67 6.92 -9.19
N LEU A 24 -6.53 7.77 -8.64
CA LEU A 24 -6.93 7.74 -7.25
C LEU A 24 -7.90 6.58 -7.05
N SER A 25 -7.52 5.62 -6.22
CA SER A 25 -8.40 4.57 -5.74
C SER A 25 -8.70 4.77 -4.27
N VAL A 26 -9.98 4.68 -3.88
CA VAL A 26 -10.41 4.76 -2.48
C VAL A 26 -11.07 3.45 -2.09
N SER A 27 -10.35 2.71 -1.26
CA SER A 27 -10.83 1.51 -0.56
C SER A 27 -11.62 1.90 0.69
N MET A 28 -12.35 0.94 1.26
CA MET A 28 -13.04 1.14 2.54
C MET A 28 -12.45 0.28 3.64
N THR A 29 -12.03 0.94 4.71
CA THR A 29 -11.62 0.39 6.00
C THR A 29 -12.17 1.30 7.07
N ALA A 30 -12.90 0.72 8.02
CA ALA A 30 -13.32 1.41 9.24
C ALA A 30 -12.94 0.55 10.44
N THR A 31 -12.24 1.14 11.40
CA THR A 31 -11.89 0.50 12.65
C THR A 31 -11.91 1.51 13.78
N ILE A 32 -11.87 1.04 15.02
CA ILE A 32 -11.76 1.88 16.21
C ILE A 32 -10.35 1.70 16.78
N ASP A 33 -9.66 2.81 17.03
CA ASP A 33 -8.36 2.75 17.71
C ASP A 33 -8.52 2.52 19.22
N MET A 34 -7.40 2.32 19.92
CA MET A 34 -7.40 2.07 21.36
C MET A 34 -7.99 3.23 22.19
N MET A 35 -8.11 4.42 21.61
CA MET A 35 -8.65 5.61 22.27
C MET A 35 -10.14 5.82 21.94
N GLY A 36 -10.76 4.93 21.17
CA GLY A 36 -12.16 5.03 20.76
C GLY A 36 -12.40 5.90 19.53
N ASN A 37 -11.36 6.35 18.82
CA ASN A 37 -11.55 7.14 17.60
C ASN A 37 -11.88 6.25 16.42
N LEU A 38 -12.81 6.72 15.58
CA LEU A 38 -13.08 6.11 14.29
C LEU A 38 -11.94 6.41 13.32
N VAL A 39 -11.28 5.36 12.84
CA VAL A 39 -10.25 5.40 11.82
C VAL A 39 -10.86 4.97 10.49
N LEU A 40 -10.81 5.87 9.52
CA LEU A 40 -11.31 5.65 8.16
C LEU A 40 -10.14 5.69 7.18
N GLY A 41 -10.16 4.78 6.21
CA GLY A 41 -9.18 4.75 5.13
C GLY A 41 -9.59 3.75 4.05
N SER A 42 -8.79 3.54 3.02
CA SER A 42 -7.62 4.33 2.65
C SER A 42 -7.62 4.63 1.16
N SER A 43 -6.88 5.67 0.77
CA SER A 43 -6.59 5.95 -0.63
C SER A 43 -5.34 5.22 -1.11
N ARG A 44 -5.22 5.11 -2.44
CA ARG A 44 -4.04 4.70 -3.20
C ARG A 44 -3.86 5.66 -4.37
N GLN A 45 -2.62 6.10 -4.58
CA GLN A 45 -2.24 6.96 -5.69
C GLN A 45 -0.75 6.78 -6.02
N PHE A 46 -0.38 6.97 -7.28
CA PHE A 46 1.01 7.15 -7.68
C PHE A 46 1.34 8.64 -7.65
N ALA A 47 1.93 9.10 -6.55
CA ALA A 47 2.28 10.52 -6.31
C ALA A 47 3.74 10.73 -5.89
N GLY A 48 4.62 9.79 -6.28
CA GLY A 48 6.02 9.78 -5.86
C GLY A 48 6.16 9.65 -4.34
N PHE A 49 7.02 10.47 -3.74
CA PHE A 49 7.29 10.49 -2.30
C PHE A 49 6.55 11.61 -1.56
N SER A 50 5.53 12.23 -2.17
CA SER A 50 4.75 13.27 -1.51
C SER A 50 4.02 12.71 -0.29
N THR A 51 4.12 13.43 0.82
CA THR A 51 3.35 13.15 2.06
C THR A 51 2.41 14.30 2.42
N GLU A 52 2.23 15.23 1.48
CA GLU A 52 1.30 16.35 1.63
C GLU A 52 -0.14 15.85 1.72
N VAL A 53 -0.94 16.53 2.55
CA VAL A 53 -2.35 16.24 2.70
C VAL A 53 -3.13 16.86 1.56
N ASP A 54 -3.87 16.03 0.82
CA ASP A 54 -4.86 16.48 -0.15
C ASP A 54 -6.28 16.33 0.43
N ASP A 55 -6.91 17.48 0.70
CA ASP A 55 -8.27 17.51 1.26
C ASP A 55 -9.32 16.93 0.34
N SER A 56 -9.10 16.93 -0.98
CA SER A 56 -10.01 16.28 -1.92
C SER A 56 -10.06 14.77 -1.66
N ILE A 57 -8.93 14.13 -1.36
CA ILE A 57 -8.86 12.69 -1.05
C ILE A 57 -9.54 12.39 0.28
N VAL A 58 -9.32 13.23 1.29
CA VAL A 58 -9.99 13.11 2.60
C VAL A 58 -11.51 13.15 2.41
N LEU A 59 -12.02 14.04 1.57
CA LEU A 59 -13.44 14.11 1.22
C LEU A 59 -13.94 12.85 0.50
N HIS A 60 -13.14 12.27 -0.41
CA HIS A 60 -13.51 11.01 -1.06
C HIS A 60 -13.58 9.84 -0.07
N ILE A 61 -12.64 9.74 0.87
CA ILE A 61 -12.68 8.73 1.95
C ILE A 61 -13.93 8.93 2.81
N TRP A 62 -14.26 10.16 3.19
CA TRP A 62 -15.45 10.45 4.00
C TRP A 62 -16.75 10.09 3.26
N LYS A 63 -16.88 10.50 1.99
CA LYS A 63 -18.03 10.15 1.15
C LYS A 63 -18.18 8.63 1.03
N ARG A 64 -17.08 7.92 0.76
CA ARG A 64 -17.05 6.46 0.69
C ARG A 64 -17.51 5.84 2.00
N ALA A 65 -17.03 6.33 3.15
CA ALA A 65 -17.49 5.85 4.45
C ALA A 65 -18.99 6.06 4.67
N GLY A 66 -19.54 7.19 4.23
CA GLY A 66 -20.98 7.47 4.29
C GLY A 66 -21.83 6.49 3.48
N GLU A 67 -21.31 5.86 2.43
CA GLU A 67 -22.01 4.81 1.69
C GLU A 67 -22.24 3.55 2.53
N PHE A 68 -21.31 3.21 3.43
CA PHE A 68 -21.41 2.05 4.33
C PHE A 68 -22.07 2.39 5.66
N PHE A 69 -21.87 3.62 6.14
CA PHE A 69 -22.37 4.10 7.42
C PHE A 69 -23.21 5.36 7.19
N PRO A 70 -24.51 5.23 6.85
CA PRO A 70 -25.37 6.37 6.51
C PRO A 70 -25.42 7.46 7.59
N LYS A 71 -25.25 7.07 8.86
CA LYS A 71 -25.16 8.01 10.00
C LYS A 71 -23.98 8.98 9.91
N LEU A 72 -22.92 8.66 9.18
CA LEU A 72 -21.81 9.59 8.92
C LEU A 72 -22.17 10.70 7.92
N LYS A 73 -23.34 10.65 7.27
CA LYS A 73 -23.82 11.75 6.41
C LYS A 73 -24.48 12.90 7.18
N GLU A 74 -24.86 12.66 8.45
CA GLU A 74 -25.58 13.63 9.28
C GLU A 74 -24.67 14.74 9.89
N PRO A 75 -23.44 14.45 10.36
CA PRO A 75 -22.55 15.46 10.90
C PRO A 75 -22.18 16.56 9.89
N SER A 76 -21.99 17.79 10.38
CA SER A 76 -21.50 18.90 9.56
C SER A 76 -20.09 18.60 9.04
N LEU A 77 -19.88 18.84 7.74
CA LEU A 77 -18.56 18.75 7.13
C LEU A 77 -17.54 19.67 7.85
N THR A 78 -17.99 20.81 8.37
CA THR A 78 -17.15 21.73 9.14
C THR A 78 -16.66 21.13 10.44
N ASP A 79 -17.51 20.36 11.14
CA ASP A 79 -17.13 19.71 12.41
C ASP A 79 -16.17 18.55 12.16
N PHE A 80 -16.38 17.80 11.07
CA PHE A 80 -15.46 16.77 10.61
C PHE A 80 -14.07 17.36 10.30
N ILE A 81 -14.01 18.44 9.51
CA ILE A 81 -12.75 19.09 9.15
C ILE A 81 -12.02 19.58 10.41
N LYS A 82 -12.70 20.18 11.38
CA LYS A 82 -12.04 20.70 12.59
C LYS A 82 -11.48 19.61 13.51
N ASN A 83 -12.13 18.46 13.60
CA ASN A 83 -11.79 17.42 14.59
C ASN A 83 -11.02 16.22 14.01
N ARG A 84 -10.77 16.19 12.70
CA ARG A 84 -10.04 15.09 12.06
C ARG A 84 -8.55 15.12 12.39
N LYS A 85 -7.95 13.93 12.38
CA LYS A 85 -6.50 13.74 12.27
C LYS A 85 -6.24 12.96 10.99
N VAL A 86 -5.35 13.47 10.14
CA VAL A 86 -4.98 12.83 8.87
C VAL A 86 -3.60 12.21 9.01
N ARG A 87 -3.43 10.98 8.51
CA ARG A 87 -2.14 10.31 8.39
C ARG A 87 -1.91 9.99 6.92
N VAL A 88 -0.74 10.36 6.40
CA VAL A 88 -0.29 10.04 5.06
C VAL A 88 0.92 9.12 5.17
N GLY A 89 1.00 8.10 4.31
CA GLY A 89 2.08 7.12 4.34
C GLY A 89 2.39 6.59 2.95
N LEU A 90 3.68 6.35 2.71
CA LEU A 90 4.18 5.78 1.47
C LEU A 90 4.18 4.26 1.58
N ARG A 91 3.74 3.58 0.51
CA ARG A 91 3.69 2.12 0.45
C ARG A 91 4.77 1.60 -0.49
N PRO A 92 5.63 0.67 -0.04
CA PRO A 92 6.61 0.06 -0.92
C PRO A 92 5.87 -0.84 -1.90
N TYR A 93 5.80 -0.44 -3.16
CA TYR A 93 5.05 -1.11 -4.23
C TYR A 93 6.00 -1.84 -5.18
N MET A 94 5.56 -2.98 -5.71
CA MET A 94 6.23 -3.71 -6.79
C MET A 94 5.27 -3.90 -7.96
N PRO A 95 5.70 -3.69 -9.23
CA PRO A 95 4.82 -3.76 -10.41
C PRO A 95 4.07 -5.07 -10.61
N ASP A 96 4.62 -6.19 -10.14
CA ASP A 96 4.00 -7.52 -10.21
C ASP A 96 3.13 -7.85 -8.99
N GLY A 97 2.99 -6.91 -8.05
CA GLY A 97 2.13 -7.03 -6.87
C GLY A 97 2.65 -7.96 -5.78
N LYS A 98 3.88 -8.47 -5.87
CA LYS A 98 4.49 -9.36 -4.87
C LYS A 98 5.61 -8.64 -4.11
N PRO A 99 5.85 -8.94 -2.82
CA PRO A 99 7.05 -8.44 -2.15
C PRO A 99 8.31 -9.01 -2.80
N VAL A 100 9.42 -8.28 -2.67
CA VAL A 100 10.78 -8.74 -3.00
C VAL A 100 11.46 -9.12 -1.70
N ILE A 101 11.74 -10.41 -1.55
CA ILE A 101 12.35 -11.03 -0.37
C ILE A 101 13.46 -11.98 -0.84
N GLY A 102 14.71 -11.68 -0.52
CA GLY A 102 15.84 -12.55 -0.86
C GLY A 102 17.17 -11.82 -1.07
N ASN A 103 18.18 -12.60 -1.45
CA ASN A 103 19.52 -12.10 -1.77
C ASN A 103 19.49 -11.14 -2.97
N VAL A 104 20.36 -10.13 -2.93
CA VAL A 104 20.59 -9.24 -4.07
C VAL A 104 21.62 -9.88 -5.02
N PRO A 105 21.28 -10.09 -6.32
CA PRO A 105 22.21 -10.67 -7.28
C PRO A 105 23.53 -9.90 -7.34
N GLY A 106 24.65 -10.64 -7.31
CA GLY A 106 26.00 -10.07 -7.37
C GLY A 106 26.52 -9.45 -6.06
N LEU A 107 25.71 -9.39 -4.99
CA LEU A 107 26.12 -8.84 -3.69
C LEU A 107 25.98 -9.90 -2.60
N SER A 108 27.12 -10.41 -2.13
CA SER A 108 27.17 -11.35 -1.02
C SER A 108 26.68 -10.71 0.28
N ASN A 109 25.89 -11.44 1.06
CA ASN A 109 25.39 -11.02 2.38
C ASN A 109 24.48 -9.78 2.37
N LEU A 110 23.86 -9.45 1.24
CA LEU A 110 22.86 -8.39 1.15
C LEU A 110 21.49 -8.99 0.79
N PHE A 111 20.48 -8.67 1.60
CA PHE A 111 19.11 -9.12 1.43
C PHE A 111 18.16 -7.93 1.27
N LEU A 112 17.12 -8.12 0.46
CA LEU A 112 15.96 -7.23 0.37
C LEU A 112 14.76 -7.88 1.03
N ALA A 113 13.93 -7.06 1.69
CA ALA A 113 12.63 -7.43 2.22
C ALA A 113 11.71 -6.21 2.12
N THR A 114 11.09 -6.02 0.95
CA THR A 114 10.30 -4.82 0.62
C THR A 114 9.16 -5.16 -0.35
N GLY A 115 8.41 -4.16 -0.80
CA GLY A 115 7.38 -4.33 -1.83
C GLY A 115 6.04 -4.85 -1.30
N HIS A 116 5.82 -4.86 0.02
CA HIS A 116 4.62 -5.42 0.64
C HIS A 116 3.34 -4.59 0.48
N GLU A 117 3.40 -3.40 -0.12
CA GLU A 117 2.30 -2.44 -0.26
C GLU A 117 1.52 -2.27 1.05
N GLY A 118 0.20 -2.46 1.03
CA GLY A 118 -0.69 -2.41 2.19
C GLY A 118 -0.77 -3.72 2.98
N GLY A 119 -0.06 -4.77 2.55
CA GLY A 119 0.01 -6.07 3.23
C GLY A 119 1.18 -6.21 4.20
N GLY A 120 2.01 -5.17 4.38
CA GLY A 120 3.23 -5.22 5.20
C GLY A 120 3.01 -5.73 6.62
N LEU A 121 1.99 -5.25 7.32
CA LEU A 121 1.70 -5.70 8.69
C LEU A 121 1.31 -7.18 8.75
N SER A 122 0.42 -7.63 7.86
CA SER A 122 -0.05 -9.02 7.85
C SER A 122 1.04 -10.01 7.43
N MET A 123 1.98 -9.58 6.59
CA MET A 123 3.07 -10.41 6.07
C MET A 123 4.37 -10.30 6.88
N ALA A 124 4.43 -9.43 7.90
CA ALA A 124 5.68 -9.11 8.61
C ALA A 124 6.36 -10.34 9.22
N LEU A 125 5.60 -11.17 9.95
CA LEU A 125 6.16 -12.34 10.64
C LEU A 125 6.67 -13.40 9.66
N GLY A 126 5.89 -13.71 8.62
CA GLY A 126 6.32 -14.66 7.59
C GLY A 126 7.53 -14.17 6.79
N THR A 127 7.62 -12.85 6.55
CA THR A 127 8.81 -12.24 5.92
C THR A 127 10.02 -12.37 6.84
N ALA A 128 9.86 -12.11 8.14
CA ALA A 128 10.95 -12.21 9.11
C ALA A 128 11.49 -13.65 9.21
N GLU A 129 10.59 -14.64 9.32
CA GLU A 129 10.96 -16.06 9.33
C GLU A 129 11.74 -16.46 8.08
N MET A 130 11.23 -16.10 6.90
CA MET A 130 11.90 -16.38 5.62
C MET A 130 13.30 -15.73 5.55
N VAL A 131 13.44 -14.47 5.97
CA VAL A 131 14.74 -13.78 5.97
C VAL A 131 15.72 -14.42 6.96
N VAL A 132 15.26 -14.82 8.15
CA VAL A 132 16.10 -15.51 9.14
C VAL A 132 16.63 -16.82 8.56
N ASP A 133 15.78 -17.62 7.92
CA ASP A 133 16.20 -18.88 7.30
C ASP A 133 17.23 -18.64 6.20
N MET A 134 17.01 -17.65 5.34
CA MET A 134 17.96 -17.28 4.28
C MET A 134 19.33 -16.84 4.83
N VAL A 135 19.33 -16.03 5.89
CA VAL A 135 20.56 -15.53 6.52
C VAL A 135 21.35 -16.66 7.20
N LEU A 136 20.65 -17.62 7.82
CA LEU A 136 21.26 -18.76 8.50
C LEU A 136 21.59 -19.93 7.56
N GLY A 137 21.16 -19.87 6.29
CA GLY A 137 21.32 -20.96 5.33
C GLY A 137 20.40 -22.15 5.60
N ASN A 138 19.28 -21.94 6.30
CA ASN A 138 18.25 -22.95 6.54
C ASN A 138 17.36 -23.12 5.30
N THR A 139 16.63 -24.24 5.26
CA THR A 139 15.52 -24.40 4.31
C THR A 139 14.33 -23.56 4.77
N THR A 140 13.80 -22.71 3.88
CA THR A 140 12.63 -21.89 4.18
C THR A 140 11.36 -22.74 4.31
N TYR A 141 10.48 -22.41 5.25
CA TYR A 141 9.20 -23.11 5.43
C TYR A 141 8.25 -22.95 4.23
N VAL A 142 8.24 -21.76 3.63
CA VAL A 142 7.52 -21.44 2.38
C VAL A 142 8.54 -21.32 1.25
N ASP A 143 8.18 -21.80 0.05
CA ASP A 143 8.99 -21.58 -1.14
C ASP A 143 9.20 -20.07 -1.38
N SER A 144 10.46 -19.65 -1.30
CA SER A 144 10.85 -18.25 -1.45
C SER A 144 11.05 -17.82 -2.90
N SER A 145 11.08 -18.77 -3.85
CA SER A 145 11.35 -18.49 -5.26
C SER A 145 10.42 -17.43 -5.88
N PRO A 146 9.12 -17.33 -5.54
CA PRO A 146 8.24 -16.31 -6.11
C PRO A 146 8.55 -14.87 -5.63
N PHE A 147 9.38 -14.71 -4.60
CA PHE A 147 9.72 -13.44 -3.98
C PHE A 147 11.17 -13.01 -4.28
N ALA A 148 11.97 -13.84 -4.95
CA ALA A 148 13.37 -13.56 -5.23
C ALA A 148 13.56 -12.20 -5.92
N ALA A 149 14.69 -11.54 -5.65
CA ALA A 149 15.02 -10.26 -6.29
C ALA A 149 15.48 -10.42 -7.74
N GLU A 150 15.89 -11.62 -8.13
CA GLU A 150 16.40 -11.91 -9.47
C GLU A 150 15.35 -11.63 -10.55
N GLY A 151 15.74 -10.88 -11.58
CA GLY A 151 14.85 -10.45 -12.67
C GLY A 151 13.78 -9.43 -12.29
N ARG A 152 13.79 -8.92 -11.05
CA ARG A 152 12.82 -7.94 -10.52
C ARG A 152 13.46 -6.65 -10.01
N CYS A 153 14.77 -6.69 -9.76
CA CYS A 153 15.59 -5.53 -9.45
C CYS A 153 16.80 -5.55 -10.39
N CYS A 154 17.08 -4.40 -11.00
CA CYS A 154 18.08 -4.14 -12.06
C CYS A 154 17.56 -4.41 -13.48
#